data_AF-A0A1A7XQ23-F1
#
_entry.id   AF-A0A1A7XQ23-F1
#
_cell.length_a   1.000
_cell.length_b   1.000
_cell.length_c   1.000
_cell.angle_alpha   90.00
_cell.angle_beta   90.00
_cell.angle_gamma   90.00
#
_symmetry.space_group_name_H-M   'P 1'
#
loop_
_entity.id
_entity.type
_entity.pdbx_description
1 polymer ?
#
loop_
_entity_poly.entity_id
_entity_poly.type
_entity_poly.pdbx_seq_one_letter_code
_entity_poly.pdbx_strand_id
1 'polypeptide(L)'
;KNSSPPLSLYGQLLWREFFYTAATNNPRFDKMEGNPICVRIPWDKNPEALAKWAEAKTGFPWIDAIMTQLRQEGWIHHLARHAVACFLTRGDLWISWEEGMKVFEELLLDADWSVNAGSWMWLSCSSFFQQFFHCYCPVGFGRRTDPNGDFIRRYLPILRGFPAKFIYDPWNAPESVQAAAKCIIGVHYPKPMVHHAEASRLNIERMKQLYQQLSRYRGLGLLASVPSTNVTGNGGMMAYSPGEQHPGTNSSSSHLPGGPGSSAPTGNGSGSILFNFDSEEQTGPSSVGQQQQQLHTLPQSH
;
A
#
# COMPACT_ATOMS: atom_id res chain seq x y z
N LYS A 1 18.44 -15.70 -27.86
CA LYS A 1 18.95 -14.98 -26.67
C LYS A 1 19.45 -13.60 -27.13
N ASN A 2 18.58 -12.58 -27.17
CA ASN A 2 18.94 -11.18 -27.51
C ASN A 2 17.77 -10.20 -27.25
N SER A 3 16.88 -10.51 -26.31
CA SER A 3 15.86 -9.56 -25.84
C SER A 3 16.49 -8.64 -24.80
N SER A 4 16.41 -7.33 -25.01
CA SER A 4 16.71 -6.35 -23.97
C SER A 4 15.86 -6.62 -22.73
N PRO A 5 16.40 -6.51 -21.50
CA PRO A 5 15.60 -6.70 -20.29
C PRO A 5 14.45 -5.68 -20.23
N PRO A 6 13.27 -6.07 -19.69
CA PRO A 6 12.14 -5.16 -19.55
C PRO A 6 12.44 -4.04 -18.54
N LEU A 7 11.82 -2.88 -18.73
CA LEU A 7 12.00 -1.73 -17.83
C LEU A 7 11.64 -2.03 -16.35
N SER A 8 10.77 -3.01 -16.11
CA SER A 8 10.42 -3.48 -14.77
C SER A 8 11.62 -3.95 -13.95
N LEU A 9 12.66 -4.50 -14.58
CA LEU A 9 13.92 -4.88 -13.91
C LEU A 9 14.60 -3.68 -13.23
N TYR A 10 14.47 -2.50 -13.83
CA TYR A 10 15.04 -1.24 -13.34
C TYR A 10 14.03 -0.40 -12.54
N GLY A 11 12.85 -0.94 -12.23
CA GLY A 11 11.72 -0.17 -11.69
C GLY A 11 12.08 0.70 -10.48
N GLN A 12 12.83 0.16 -9.51
CA GLN A 12 13.26 0.92 -8.33
C GLN A 12 14.20 2.10 -8.67
N LEU A 13 15.10 1.92 -9.65
CA LEU A 13 15.98 2.98 -10.14
C LEU A 13 15.18 4.04 -10.93
N LEU A 14 14.24 3.62 -11.77
CA LEU A 14 13.38 4.53 -12.53
C LEU A 14 12.46 5.36 -11.62
N TRP A 15 11.95 4.78 -10.53
CA TRP A 15 11.21 5.52 -9.49
C TRP A 15 12.08 6.56 -8.78
N ARG A 16 13.33 6.22 -8.47
CA ARG A 16 14.30 7.16 -7.93
C ARG A 16 14.52 8.34 -8.89
N GLU A 17 14.91 8.06 -10.14
CA GLU A 17 15.17 9.09 -11.16
C GLU A 17 13.94 9.96 -11.46
N PHE A 18 12.74 9.37 -11.46
CA PHE A 18 11.48 10.10 -11.61
C PHE A 18 11.32 11.18 -10.53
N PHE A 19 11.55 10.86 -9.25
CA PHE A 19 11.40 11.84 -8.18
C PHE A 19 12.51 12.90 -8.18
N TYR A 20 13.77 12.56 -8.47
CA TYR A 20 14.81 13.59 -8.68
C TYR A 20 14.45 14.54 -9.83
N THR A 21 13.98 14.00 -10.96
CA THR A 21 13.57 14.80 -12.14
C THR A 21 12.37 15.69 -11.83
N ALA A 22 11.40 15.21 -11.04
CA ALA A 22 10.25 15.99 -10.62
C ALA A 22 10.59 17.10 -9.60
N ALA A 23 11.60 16.89 -8.77
CA ALA A 23 12.00 17.80 -7.69
C ALA A 23 13.03 18.87 -8.12
N THR A 24 13.91 18.57 -9.09
CA THR A 24 15.10 19.37 -9.40
C THR A 24 14.86 20.86 -9.66
N ASN A 25 13.73 21.22 -10.27
CA ASN A 25 13.35 22.61 -10.58
C ASN A 25 12.27 23.19 -9.63
N ASN A 26 11.95 22.51 -8.53
CA ASN A 26 10.89 22.91 -7.61
C ASN A 26 11.44 23.06 -6.17
N PRO A 27 11.89 24.26 -5.76
CA PRO A 27 12.43 24.51 -4.41
C PRO A 27 11.38 24.44 -3.29
N ARG A 28 10.14 24.03 -3.59
CA ARG A 28 9.06 23.78 -2.62
C ARG A 28 8.46 22.38 -2.75
N PHE A 29 9.17 21.44 -3.37
CA PHE A 29 8.68 20.08 -3.63
C PHE A 29 8.27 19.34 -2.33
N ASP A 30 8.92 19.67 -1.22
CA ASP A 30 8.74 19.16 0.14
C ASP A 30 7.71 19.95 0.99
N LYS A 31 6.91 20.80 0.35
CA LYS A 31 5.85 21.59 0.97
C LYS A 31 4.54 21.45 0.20
N MET A 32 3.43 21.65 0.87
CA MET A 32 2.14 21.91 0.25
C MET A 32 1.99 23.39 -0.13
N GLU A 33 2.60 24.30 0.63
CA GLU A 33 2.47 25.76 0.46
C GLU A 33 3.29 26.31 -0.73
N GLY A 34 2.60 26.65 -1.81
CA GLY A 34 3.19 27.23 -3.02
C GLY A 34 3.92 26.23 -3.92
N ASN A 35 3.77 24.94 -3.66
CA ASN A 35 4.22 23.87 -4.54
C ASN A 35 3.23 23.72 -5.73
N PRO A 36 3.64 23.97 -6.99
CA PRO A 36 2.73 24.05 -8.13
C PRO A 36 2.08 22.71 -8.50
N ILE A 37 2.67 21.59 -8.10
CA ILE A 37 2.14 20.24 -8.39
C ILE A 37 1.32 19.66 -7.23
N CYS A 38 1.37 20.25 -6.03
CA CYS A 38 0.66 19.73 -4.87
C CYS A 38 -0.77 20.27 -4.79
N VAL A 39 -1.73 19.37 -4.65
CA VAL A 39 -3.10 19.70 -4.28
C VAL A 39 -3.14 20.30 -2.88
N ARG A 40 -3.91 21.37 -2.69
CA ARG A 40 -4.15 21.99 -1.39
C ARG A 40 -5.24 21.23 -0.63
N ILE A 41 -4.84 20.25 0.16
CA ILE A 41 -5.75 19.48 1.00
C ILE A 41 -5.84 20.17 2.38
N PRO A 42 -7.05 20.43 2.92
CA PRO A 42 -7.20 21.00 4.26
C PRO A 42 -6.97 19.90 5.31
N TRP A 43 -5.70 19.58 5.56
CA TRP A 43 -5.28 18.60 6.57
C TRP A 43 -5.52 19.13 7.99
N ASP A 44 -5.84 18.23 8.91
CA ASP A 44 -6.09 18.54 10.31
C ASP A 44 -4.76 18.72 11.09
N LYS A 45 -4.71 19.72 11.98
CA LYS A 45 -3.58 19.92 12.89
C LYS A 45 -3.83 19.19 14.20
N ASN A 46 -3.33 17.95 14.31
CA ASN A 46 -3.49 17.12 15.50
C ASN A 46 -2.12 16.60 16.01
N PRO A 47 -1.39 17.37 16.84
CA PRO A 47 -0.06 16.97 17.31
C PRO A 47 -0.08 15.73 18.22
N GLU A 48 -1.17 15.49 18.97
CA GLU A 48 -1.31 14.28 19.80
C GLU A 48 -1.43 13.03 18.94
N ALA A 49 -2.23 13.08 17.87
CA ALA A 49 -2.37 11.96 16.93
C ALA A 49 -1.08 11.73 16.12
N LEU A 50 -0.39 12.80 15.72
CA LEU A 50 0.93 12.71 15.07
C LEU A 50 1.95 12.03 15.99
N ALA A 51 2.02 12.43 17.26
CA ALA A 51 2.92 11.82 18.24
C ALA A 51 2.61 10.33 18.45
N LYS A 52 1.33 9.95 18.60
CA LYS A 52 0.92 8.54 18.70
C LYS A 52 1.32 7.72 17.48
N TRP A 53 1.24 8.28 16.27
CA TRP A 53 1.69 7.61 15.06
C TRP A 53 3.22 7.48 15.01
N ALA A 54 3.96 8.57 15.24
CA ALA A 54 5.41 8.59 15.19
C ALA A 54 6.07 7.71 16.28
N GLU A 55 5.43 7.60 17.46
CA GLU A 55 5.93 6.83 18.61
C GLU A 55 5.41 5.39 18.68
N ALA A 56 4.72 4.89 17.65
CA ALA A 56 4.13 3.53 17.62
C ALA A 56 3.14 3.24 18.77
N LYS A 57 2.24 4.20 19.04
CA LYS A 57 1.20 4.16 20.08
C LYS A 57 -0.20 4.39 19.52
N THR A 58 -0.44 3.99 18.27
CA THR A 58 -1.76 4.13 17.61
C THR A 58 -2.80 3.16 18.15
N GLY A 59 -2.37 2.06 18.78
CA GLY A 59 -3.25 0.96 19.19
C GLY A 59 -3.61 0.01 18.06
N PHE A 60 -3.02 0.17 16.86
CA PHE A 60 -3.11 -0.76 15.74
C PHE A 60 -1.78 -1.52 15.59
N PRO A 61 -1.69 -2.80 16.00
CA PRO A 61 -0.43 -3.53 16.09
C PRO A 61 0.39 -3.58 14.80
N TRP A 62 -0.26 -3.61 13.64
CA TRP A 62 0.42 -3.56 12.35
C TRP A 62 1.14 -2.22 12.11
N ILE A 63 0.45 -1.11 12.37
CA ILE A 63 1.01 0.25 12.20
C ILE A 63 2.12 0.48 13.24
N ASP A 64 1.86 0.12 14.49
CA ASP A 64 2.82 0.28 15.58
C ASP A 64 4.06 -0.61 15.38
N ALA A 65 3.92 -1.84 14.88
CA ALA A 65 5.06 -2.71 14.56
C ALA A 65 5.92 -2.14 13.42
N ILE A 66 5.31 -1.56 12.37
CA ILE A 66 6.06 -0.90 11.28
C ILE A 66 6.80 0.33 11.80
N MET A 67 6.13 1.20 12.56
CA MET A 67 6.76 2.41 13.10
C MET A 67 7.86 2.08 14.13
N THR A 68 7.70 0.97 14.86
CA THR A 68 8.76 0.42 15.74
C THR A 68 9.94 -0.12 14.94
N GLN A 69 9.71 -0.87 13.86
CA GLN A 69 10.78 -1.33 12.96
C GLN A 69 11.55 -0.15 12.38
N LEU A 70 10.84 0.85 11.83
CA LEU A 70 11.45 2.06 11.27
C LEU A 70 12.39 2.74 12.28
N ARG A 71 11.94 2.91 13.52
CA ARG A 71 12.74 3.55 14.59
C ARG A 71 13.93 2.70 15.07
N GLN A 72 13.86 1.37 14.96
CA GLN A 72 14.92 0.46 15.44
C GLN A 72 15.97 0.13 14.36
N GLU A 73 15.53 -0.05 13.12
CA GLU A 73 16.34 -0.60 12.02
C GLU A 73 16.61 0.43 10.91
N GLY A 74 15.92 1.57 10.93
CA GLY A 74 16.07 2.64 9.94
C GLY A 74 15.55 2.32 8.54
N TRP A 75 14.92 1.16 8.35
CA TRP A 75 14.34 0.74 7.08
C TRP A 75 13.04 -0.04 7.28
N ILE A 76 12.08 0.20 6.39
CA ILE A 76 10.84 -0.57 6.29
C ILE A 76 10.50 -0.83 4.82
N HIS A 77 9.87 -1.98 4.55
CA HIS A 77 9.45 -2.40 3.21
C HIS A 77 8.49 -1.39 2.56
N HIS A 78 8.52 -1.23 1.23
CA HIS A 78 7.72 -0.22 0.54
C HIS A 78 6.21 -0.33 0.81
N LEU A 79 5.66 -1.56 0.88
CA LEU A 79 4.25 -1.77 1.27
C LEU A 79 3.94 -1.40 2.73
N ALA A 80 4.94 -1.46 3.62
CA ALA A 80 4.80 -0.98 4.99
C ALA A 80 4.77 0.55 5.04
N ARG A 81 5.60 1.23 4.23
CA ARG A 81 5.53 2.69 4.02
C ARG A 81 4.15 3.12 3.52
N HIS A 82 3.59 2.40 2.55
CA HIS A 82 2.24 2.65 2.04
C HIS A 82 1.17 2.54 3.15
N ALA A 83 1.26 1.53 4.01
CA ALA A 83 0.30 1.33 5.10
C ALA A 83 0.35 2.48 6.12
N VAL A 84 1.54 2.86 6.61
CA VAL A 84 1.67 3.92 7.63
C VAL A 84 1.40 5.32 7.07
N ALA A 85 1.78 5.59 5.81
CA ALA A 85 1.47 6.85 5.14
C ALA A 85 -0.03 6.99 4.83
N CYS A 86 -0.69 5.91 4.43
CA CYS A 86 -2.14 5.87 4.27
C CYS A 86 -2.85 6.16 5.60
N PHE A 87 -2.46 5.47 6.67
CA PHE A 87 -3.05 5.67 8.01
C PHE A 87 -2.90 7.12 8.49
N LEU A 88 -1.71 7.73 8.37
CA LEU A 88 -1.48 9.12 8.78
C LEU A 88 -2.30 10.14 7.98
N THR A 89 -2.44 9.93 6.67
CA THR A 89 -2.99 10.94 5.75
C THR A 89 -4.46 10.64 5.41
N ARG A 90 -4.76 10.30 4.15
CA ARG A 90 -6.12 10.09 3.59
C ARG A 90 -6.86 8.87 4.13
N GLY A 91 -6.20 7.97 4.85
CA GLY A 91 -6.79 6.77 5.42
C GLY A 91 -7.54 7.09 6.70
N ASP A 92 -6.83 7.45 7.77
CA ASP A 92 -7.38 7.44 9.12
C ASP A 92 -7.24 8.79 9.84
N LEU A 93 -6.03 9.34 9.98
CA LEU A 93 -5.77 10.48 10.87
C LEU A 93 -5.97 11.87 10.22
N TRP A 94 -6.00 11.97 8.89
CA TRP A 94 -6.15 13.22 8.13
C TRP A 94 -5.07 14.30 8.41
N ILE A 95 -3.86 13.87 8.77
CA ILE A 95 -2.72 14.75 9.05
C ILE A 95 -1.92 14.99 7.76
N SER A 96 -1.25 16.15 7.64
CA SER A 96 -0.46 16.48 6.45
C SER A 96 0.65 15.47 6.21
N TRP A 97 0.82 15.11 4.93
CA TRP A 97 1.93 14.31 4.45
C TRP A 97 3.30 14.95 4.76
N GLU A 98 3.35 16.28 4.92
CA GLU A 98 4.54 17.03 5.32
C GLU A 98 5.03 16.64 6.72
N GLU A 99 4.15 16.25 7.63
CA GLU A 99 4.54 15.79 8.98
C GLU A 99 5.07 14.36 8.96
N GLY A 100 4.46 13.48 8.15
CA GLY A 100 4.97 12.14 7.91
C GLY A 100 6.34 12.14 7.22
N MET A 101 6.55 13.06 6.28
CA MET A 101 7.82 13.27 5.59
C MET A 101 8.94 13.62 6.57
N LYS A 102 8.72 14.52 7.55
CA LYS A 102 9.72 14.86 8.58
C LYS A 102 10.11 13.66 9.44
N VAL A 103 9.13 12.85 9.86
CA VAL A 103 9.39 11.65 10.67
C VAL A 103 10.17 10.60 9.86
N PHE A 104 9.92 10.51 8.55
CA PHE A 104 10.71 9.65 7.66
C PHE A 104 12.12 10.24 7.41
N GLU A 105 12.26 11.55 7.28
CA GLU A 105 13.57 12.22 7.16
C GLU A 105 14.45 12.02 8.41
N GLU A 106 13.85 11.96 9.61
CA GLU A 106 14.55 11.66 10.87
C GLU A 106 15.00 10.19 10.97
N LEU A 107 14.18 9.24 10.49
CA LEU A 107 14.33 7.80 10.83
C LEU A 107 14.75 6.90 9.66
N LEU A 108 14.45 7.25 8.42
CA LEU A 108 14.55 6.35 7.27
C LEU A 108 15.88 6.54 6.51
N LEU A 109 16.73 5.51 6.53
CA LEU A 109 18.10 5.53 5.98
C LEU A 109 18.17 5.78 4.47
N ASP A 110 17.10 5.50 3.73
CA ASP A 110 17.01 5.72 2.27
C ASP A 110 16.12 6.92 1.87
N ALA A 111 15.77 7.80 2.82
CA ALA A 111 15.03 9.04 2.56
C ALA A 111 15.93 10.15 2.00
N ASP A 112 16.15 10.14 0.68
CA ASP A 112 16.52 11.37 -0.04
C ASP A 112 15.35 12.36 -0.05
N TRP A 113 15.62 13.66 0.08
CA TRP A 113 14.63 14.75 0.05
C TRP A 113 13.63 14.61 -1.11
N SER A 114 14.11 14.34 -2.32
CA SER A 114 13.30 14.22 -3.53
C SER A 114 12.38 13.00 -3.48
N VAL A 115 12.94 11.85 -3.10
CA VAL A 115 12.23 10.56 -3.06
C VAL A 115 11.21 10.54 -1.92
N ASN A 116 11.57 11.08 -0.74
CA ASN A 116 10.73 11.16 0.44
C ASN A 116 9.51 12.07 0.18
N ALA A 117 9.74 13.33 -0.20
CA ALA A 117 8.67 14.28 -0.52
C ALA A 117 7.76 13.77 -1.66
N GLY A 118 8.35 13.23 -2.72
CA GLY A 118 7.62 12.67 -3.86
C GLY A 118 6.72 11.49 -3.48
N SER A 119 7.25 10.57 -2.67
CA SER A 119 6.50 9.41 -2.17
C SER A 119 5.35 9.82 -1.25
N TRP A 120 5.57 10.79 -0.35
CA TRP A 120 4.53 11.31 0.55
C TRP A 120 3.42 12.06 -0.19
N MET A 121 3.75 12.86 -1.21
CA MET A 121 2.75 13.46 -2.10
C MET A 121 1.98 12.41 -2.90
N TRP A 122 2.62 11.34 -3.37
CA TRP A 122 1.97 10.24 -4.09
C TRP A 122 0.97 9.49 -3.20
N LEU A 123 1.43 9.01 -2.04
CA LEU A 123 0.66 8.11 -1.17
C LEU A 123 -0.54 8.80 -0.51
N SER A 124 -0.40 10.08 -0.19
CA SER A 124 -1.49 10.94 0.29
C SER A 124 -2.49 11.35 -0.80
N CYS A 125 -2.22 11.03 -2.07
CA CYS A 125 -2.95 11.56 -3.24
C CYS A 125 -2.96 13.10 -3.27
N SER A 126 -1.82 13.71 -2.98
CA SER A 126 -1.60 15.15 -3.09
C SER A 126 -0.90 15.54 -4.39
N SER A 127 -0.19 14.61 -5.05
CA SER A 127 0.31 14.77 -6.42
C SER A 127 0.49 13.40 -7.09
N PHE A 128 0.70 13.40 -8.42
CA PHE A 128 0.96 12.26 -9.31
C PHE A 128 -0.13 11.18 -9.43
N PHE A 129 -0.86 10.90 -8.35
CA PHE A 129 -1.85 9.84 -8.24
C PHE A 129 -3.14 10.37 -7.60
N GLN A 130 -4.29 9.96 -8.14
CA GLN A 130 -5.61 10.51 -7.78
C GLN A 130 -6.63 9.44 -7.36
N GLN A 131 -6.25 8.16 -7.31
CA GLN A 131 -7.15 7.07 -6.91
C GLN A 131 -7.18 6.91 -5.39
N PHE A 132 -7.74 7.91 -4.69
CA PHE A 132 -7.82 7.97 -3.23
C PHE A 132 -8.77 6.93 -2.59
N PHE A 133 -9.55 6.20 -3.39
CA PHE A 133 -10.59 5.29 -2.92
C PHE A 133 -10.06 3.96 -2.33
N HIS A 134 -8.83 3.56 -2.65
CA HIS A 134 -8.20 2.38 -2.05
C HIS A 134 -7.34 2.80 -0.85
N CYS A 135 -7.92 2.72 0.35
CA CYS A 135 -7.20 2.87 1.62
C CYS A 135 -6.76 1.49 2.17
N TYR A 136 -5.57 1.42 2.77
CA TYR A 136 -5.09 0.19 3.40
C TYR A 136 -5.77 0.01 4.76
N CYS A 137 -6.41 -1.15 4.97
CA CYS A 137 -6.98 -1.47 6.28
C CYS A 137 -5.85 -1.82 7.28
N PRO A 138 -5.70 -1.09 8.41
CA PRO A 138 -4.59 -1.29 9.36
C PRO A 138 -4.68 -2.62 10.12
N VAL A 139 -5.81 -3.33 10.06
CA VAL A 139 -5.97 -4.70 10.58
C VAL A 139 -5.82 -5.71 9.44
N GLY A 140 -6.66 -5.57 8.40
CA GLY A 140 -6.82 -6.57 7.36
C GLY A 140 -5.63 -6.68 6.39
N PHE A 141 -4.83 -5.63 6.22
CA PHE A 141 -3.63 -5.70 5.38
C PHE A 141 -2.54 -6.54 6.04
N GLY A 142 -2.18 -6.22 7.29
CA GLY A 142 -1.21 -6.99 8.06
C GLY A 142 -1.57 -8.47 8.17
N ARG A 143 -2.84 -8.78 8.50
CA ARG A 143 -3.33 -10.17 8.61
C ARG A 143 -3.23 -10.98 7.30
N ARG A 144 -3.22 -10.33 6.13
CA ARG A 144 -3.00 -11.01 4.84
C ARG A 144 -1.52 -11.21 4.53
N THR A 145 -0.66 -10.28 4.96
CA THR A 145 0.79 -10.35 4.76
C THR A 145 1.47 -11.35 5.69
N ASP A 146 1.01 -11.44 6.94
CA ASP A 146 1.51 -12.37 7.96
C ASP A 146 0.32 -12.88 8.80
N PRO A 147 -0.28 -14.04 8.44
CA PRO A 147 -1.45 -14.56 9.16
C PRO A 147 -1.21 -14.93 10.63
N ASN A 148 0.04 -15.19 11.03
CA ASN A 148 0.41 -15.58 12.40
C ASN A 148 0.67 -14.37 13.31
N GLY A 149 1.06 -13.24 12.70
CA GLY A 149 1.48 -12.02 13.37
C GLY A 149 2.88 -12.11 13.98
N ASP A 150 3.76 -12.95 13.44
CA ASP A 150 5.12 -13.12 13.94
C ASP A 150 5.95 -11.84 13.82
N PHE A 151 5.68 -11.01 12.80
CA PHE A 151 6.19 -9.64 12.69
C PHE A 151 5.78 -8.77 13.88
N ILE A 152 4.51 -8.83 14.31
CA ILE A 152 4.02 -8.12 15.50
C ILE A 152 4.70 -8.66 16.77
N ARG A 153 4.86 -9.99 16.92
CA ARG A 153 5.54 -10.59 18.08
C ARG A 153 7.01 -10.22 18.21
N ARG A 154 7.66 -9.89 17.08
CA ARG A 154 9.04 -9.41 16.99
C ARG A 154 9.15 -7.96 17.46
N TYR A 155 8.43 -7.04 16.81
CA TYR A 155 8.58 -5.60 17.07
C TYR A 155 7.74 -5.08 18.25
N LEU A 156 6.64 -5.76 18.60
CA LEU A 156 5.81 -5.46 19.77
C LEU A 156 5.79 -6.66 20.76
N PRO A 157 6.89 -6.95 21.49
CA PRO A 157 6.97 -8.07 22.43
C PRO A 157 5.85 -8.12 23.49
N ILE A 158 5.27 -6.97 23.85
CA ILE A 158 4.16 -6.87 24.79
C ILE A 158 2.89 -7.61 24.31
N LEU A 159 2.73 -7.77 22.99
CA LEU A 159 1.62 -8.49 22.37
C LEU A 159 1.92 -9.97 22.10
N ARG A 160 3.13 -10.46 22.46
CA ARG A 160 3.60 -11.81 22.10
C ARG A 160 2.69 -12.95 22.59
N GLY A 161 1.94 -12.74 23.68
CA GLY A 161 0.99 -13.70 24.24
C GLY A 161 -0.36 -13.81 23.50
N PHE A 162 -0.70 -12.88 22.59
CA PHE A 162 -2.00 -12.92 21.91
C PHE A 162 -2.09 -14.03 20.85
N PRO A 163 -3.18 -14.81 20.79
CA PRO A 163 -3.43 -15.74 19.68
C PRO A 163 -3.46 -15.01 18.33
N ALA A 164 -3.02 -15.67 17.25
CA ALA A 164 -3.01 -15.10 15.89
C ALA A 164 -4.38 -14.52 15.46
N LYS A 165 -5.48 -15.11 15.93
CA LYS A 165 -6.86 -14.60 15.74
C LYS A 165 -7.05 -13.13 16.15
N PHE A 166 -6.32 -12.67 17.17
CA PHE A 166 -6.49 -11.34 17.78
C PHE A 166 -5.23 -10.47 17.69
N ILE A 167 -4.11 -10.96 17.15
CA ILE A 167 -2.82 -10.24 17.17
C ILE A 167 -2.86 -8.91 16.39
N TYR A 168 -3.74 -8.80 15.39
CA TYR A 168 -3.96 -7.59 14.58
C TYR A 168 -5.05 -6.65 15.12
N ASP A 169 -5.87 -7.14 16.05
CA ASP A 169 -7.06 -6.48 16.59
C ASP A 169 -7.31 -6.87 18.07
N PRO A 170 -6.32 -6.68 18.97
CA PRO A 170 -6.34 -7.25 20.31
C PRO A 170 -7.42 -6.66 21.22
N TRP A 171 -7.98 -5.49 20.86
CA TRP A 171 -9.15 -4.91 21.52
C TRP A 171 -10.43 -5.76 21.34
N ASN A 172 -10.48 -6.64 20.33
CA ASN A 172 -11.56 -7.62 20.14
C ASN A 172 -11.35 -8.90 20.97
N ALA A 173 -10.23 -9.04 21.68
CA ALA A 173 -9.95 -10.21 22.50
C ALA A 173 -10.74 -10.15 23.83
N PRO A 174 -11.43 -11.24 24.24
CA PRO A 174 -12.04 -11.33 25.56
C PRO A 174 -11.04 -11.09 26.70
N GLU A 175 -11.51 -10.60 27.85
CA GLU A 175 -10.66 -10.31 29.01
C GLU A 175 -9.84 -11.53 29.47
N SER A 176 -10.40 -12.74 29.39
CA SER A 176 -9.69 -13.99 29.69
C SER A 176 -8.51 -14.25 28.75
N VAL A 177 -8.62 -13.86 27.48
CA VAL A 177 -7.53 -13.95 26.49
C VAL A 177 -6.47 -12.88 26.75
N GLN A 178 -6.87 -11.65 27.09
CA GLN A 178 -5.94 -10.58 27.47
C GLN A 178 -5.15 -10.91 28.75
N ALA A 179 -5.82 -11.50 29.74
CA ALA A 179 -5.21 -11.98 30.97
C ALA A 179 -4.23 -13.14 30.71
N ALA A 180 -4.60 -14.12 29.89
CA ALA A 180 -3.71 -15.22 29.49
C ALA A 180 -2.49 -14.72 28.69
N ALA A 181 -2.69 -13.71 27.83
CA ALA A 181 -1.62 -13.04 27.08
C ALA A 181 -0.74 -12.13 27.96
N LYS A 182 -1.12 -11.90 29.23
CA LYS A 182 -0.48 -10.97 30.18
C LYS A 182 -0.40 -9.52 29.67
N CYS A 183 -1.38 -9.10 28.86
CA CYS A 183 -1.43 -7.77 28.28
C CYS A 183 -2.89 -7.29 28.20
N ILE A 184 -3.25 -6.39 29.12
CA ILE A 184 -4.57 -5.73 29.15
C ILE A 184 -4.54 -4.48 28.24
N ILE A 185 -5.47 -4.42 27.29
CA ILE A 185 -5.58 -3.36 26.29
C ILE A 185 -6.21 -2.10 26.91
N GLY A 186 -5.56 -0.96 26.71
CA GLY A 186 -5.80 0.29 27.43
C GLY A 186 -4.97 0.47 28.71
N VAL A 187 -4.17 -0.53 29.10
CA VAL A 187 -3.23 -0.43 30.25
C VAL A 187 -1.79 -0.69 29.80
N HIS A 188 -1.53 -1.83 29.16
CA HIS A 188 -0.17 -2.26 28.76
C HIS A 188 0.14 -1.93 27.30
N TYR A 189 -0.89 -1.93 26.45
CA TYR A 189 -0.84 -1.52 25.06
C TYR A 189 -2.09 -0.66 24.77
N PRO A 190 -1.99 0.46 24.04
CA PRO A 190 -3.09 1.39 23.88
C PRO A 190 -4.33 0.78 23.18
N LYS A 191 -5.50 1.34 23.45
CA LYS A 191 -6.70 1.13 22.63
C LYS A 191 -6.52 1.82 21.27
N PRO A 192 -7.19 1.36 20.20
CA PRO A 192 -7.21 2.06 18.92
C PRO A 192 -7.53 3.54 19.08
N MET A 193 -6.67 4.41 18.54
CA MET A 193 -6.85 5.86 18.62
C MET A 193 -8.01 6.39 17.76
N VAL A 194 -8.53 5.59 16.83
CA VAL A 194 -9.63 5.90 15.91
C VAL A 194 -10.45 4.65 15.59
N HIS A 195 -11.72 4.82 15.20
CA HIS A 195 -12.53 3.76 14.63
C HIS A 195 -12.36 3.72 13.10
N HIS A 196 -11.48 2.85 12.61
CA HIS A 196 -11.04 2.80 11.19
C HIS A 196 -12.19 2.85 10.17
N ALA A 197 -13.27 2.09 10.39
CA ALA A 197 -14.39 2.03 9.44
C ALA A 197 -15.16 3.36 9.32
N GLU A 198 -15.17 4.19 10.37
CA GLU A 198 -15.77 5.52 10.33
C GLU A 198 -14.80 6.56 9.79
N ALA A 199 -13.54 6.54 10.26
CA ALA A 199 -12.49 7.46 9.86
C ALA A 199 -12.23 7.36 8.34
N SER A 200 -12.00 6.15 7.82
CA SER A 200 -11.77 5.94 6.39
C SER A 200 -12.97 6.31 5.52
N ARG A 201 -14.20 6.00 5.95
CA ARG A 201 -15.43 6.42 5.24
C ARG A 201 -15.55 7.94 5.17
N LEU A 202 -15.27 8.64 6.28
CA LEU A 202 -15.29 10.11 6.33
C LEU A 202 -14.20 10.71 5.42
N ASN A 203 -12.97 10.19 5.51
CA ASN A 203 -11.81 10.69 4.78
C ASN A 203 -11.92 10.45 3.27
N ILE A 204 -12.49 9.32 2.83
CA ILE A 204 -12.80 9.06 1.41
C ILE A 204 -13.82 10.08 0.88
N GLU A 205 -14.84 10.44 1.67
CA GLU A 205 -15.81 11.47 1.28
C GLU A 205 -15.20 12.87 1.28
N ARG A 206 -14.32 13.21 2.24
CA ARG A 206 -13.51 14.46 2.24
C ARG A 206 -12.69 14.57 0.95
N MET A 207 -11.95 13.52 0.57
CA MET A 207 -11.17 13.49 -0.68
C MET A 207 -12.06 13.64 -1.92
N LYS A 208 -13.19 12.93 -1.96
CA LYS A 208 -14.15 13.00 -3.07
C LYS A 208 -14.70 14.41 -3.26
N GLN A 209 -15.07 15.09 -2.18
CA GLN A 209 -15.56 16.48 -2.23
C GLN A 209 -14.48 17.44 -2.72
N LEU A 210 -13.23 17.29 -2.24
CA LEU A 210 -12.10 18.10 -2.68
C LEU A 210 -11.84 17.92 -4.20
N TYR A 211 -11.77 16.68 -4.68
CA TYR A 211 -11.53 16.40 -6.10
C TYR A 211 -12.71 16.80 -6.99
N GLN A 212 -13.95 16.75 -6.49
CA GLN A 212 -15.12 17.33 -7.18
C GLN A 212 -15.03 18.85 -7.33
N GLN A 213 -14.53 19.58 -6.32
CA GLN A 213 -14.32 21.02 -6.41
C GLN A 213 -13.18 21.34 -7.40
N LEU A 214 -12.08 20.59 -7.36
CA LEU A 214 -10.94 20.77 -8.28
C LEU A 214 -11.30 20.50 -9.74
N SER A 215 -12.12 19.48 -10.04
CA SER A 215 -12.55 19.18 -11.42
C SER A 215 -13.43 20.28 -11.99
N ARG A 216 -14.35 20.83 -11.18
CA ARG A 216 -15.17 22.01 -11.54
C ARG A 216 -14.32 23.24 -11.84
N TYR A 217 -13.25 23.48 -11.08
CA TYR A 217 -12.33 24.60 -11.31
C TYR A 217 -11.40 24.41 -12.53
N ARG A 218 -11.06 23.17 -12.90
CA ARG A 218 -10.16 22.88 -14.04
C ARG A 218 -10.88 22.59 -15.37
N GLY A 219 -12.21 22.65 -15.41
CA GLY A 219 -13.01 22.38 -16.62
C GLY A 219 -12.93 20.93 -17.13
N LEU A 220 -12.29 20.04 -16.38
CA LEU A 220 -12.04 18.64 -16.75
C LEU A 220 -13.10 17.75 -16.12
N GLY A 221 -14.13 17.43 -16.90
CA GLY A 221 -15.15 16.44 -16.57
C GLY A 221 -14.62 15.00 -16.62
N LEU A 222 -13.64 14.66 -15.77
CA LEU A 222 -13.21 13.29 -15.51
C LEU A 222 -13.41 12.94 -14.03
N LEU A 223 -14.63 12.54 -13.69
CA LEU A 223 -14.87 11.71 -12.52
C LEU A 223 -15.38 10.37 -13.05
N ALA A 224 -14.56 9.33 -12.90
CA ALA A 224 -15.05 7.97 -13.03
C ALA A 224 -16.22 7.78 -12.07
N SER A 225 -17.34 7.26 -12.58
CA SER A 225 -18.57 7.05 -11.80
C SER A 225 -18.27 6.21 -10.56
N VAL A 226 -18.60 6.73 -9.38
CA VAL A 226 -18.43 6.02 -8.11
C VAL A 226 -19.26 4.72 -8.13
N PRO A 227 -18.65 3.53 -8.02
CA PRO A 227 -19.41 2.30 -7.86
C PRO A 227 -20.01 2.27 -6.45
N SER A 228 -21.34 2.20 -6.36
CA SER A 228 -22.03 1.93 -5.09
C SER A 228 -21.89 0.44 -4.75
N THR A 229 -20.82 0.06 -4.07
CA THR A 229 -20.61 -1.34 -3.64
C THR A 229 -20.83 -1.51 -2.15
N ASN A 230 -21.83 -2.32 -1.80
CA ASN A 230 -21.96 -2.91 -0.47
C ASN A 230 -20.71 -3.73 -0.11
N VAL A 231 -20.45 -3.86 1.20
CA VAL A 231 -19.35 -4.63 1.75
C VAL A 231 -19.52 -6.13 1.42
N THR A 232 -18.65 -6.70 0.57
CA THR A 232 -18.18 -8.10 0.63
C THR A 232 -17.10 -8.38 -0.43
N GLY A 233 -15.97 -8.98 -0.01
CA GLY A 233 -15.16 -9.88 -0.86
C GLY A 233 -14.12 -9.28 -1.83
N ASN A 234 -12.94 -9.92 -1.88
CA ASN A 234 -11.91 -9.84 -2.93
C ASN A 234 -11.37 -8.47 -3.37
N GLY A 235 -10.41 -7.94 -2.60
CA GLY A 235 -9.41 -7.03 -3.15
C GLY A 235 -8.36 -7.80 -3.95
N GLY A 236 -8.49 -7.84 -5.28
CA GLY A 236 -7.47 -8.40 -6.17
C GLY A 236 -6.20 -7.55 -6.18
N MET A 237 -5.03 -8.19 -6.24
CA MET A 237 -3.76 -7.48 -6.44
C MET A 237 -3.71 -6.89 -7.85
N MET A 238 -3.24 -5.65 -7.98
CA MET A 238 -2.92 -5.04 -9.27
C MET A 238 -1.45 -5.26 -9.60
N ALA A 239 -1.18 -6.06 -10.64
CA ALA A 239 0.10 -6.06 -11.31
C ALA A 239 0.25 -4.80 -12.18
N TYR A 240 1.46 -4.27 -12.27
CA TYR A 240 1.79 -3.12 -13.12
C TYR A 240 2.22 -3.59 -14.52
N SER A 241 1.74 -2.92 -15.57
CA SER A 241 2.20 -3.13 -16.95
C SER A 241 2.13 -1.80 -17.73
N PRO A 242 3.25 -1.32 -18.31
CA PRO A 242 3.27 -0.14 -19.16
C PRO A 242 3.35 -0.48 -20.66
N GLY A 243 2.41 0.06 -21.43
CA GLY A 243 2.58 0.32 -22.87
C GLY A 243 2.07 -0.76 -23.84
N GLU A 244 0.96 -0.47 -24.51
CA GLU A 244 0.67 -1.04 -25.82
C GLU A 244 1.42 -0.27 -26.93
N GLN A 245 1.96 -0.98 -27.92
CA GLN A 245 2.43 -0.42 -29.18
C GLN A 245 1.63 -1.02 -30.34
N HIS A 246 1.23 -0.17 -31.30
CA HIS A 246 0.61 -0.58 -32.56
C HIS A 246 1.66 -0.78 -33.68
N PRO A 247 1.33 -1.46 -34.80
CA PRO A 247 2.17 -2.54 -35.31
C PRO A 247 3.15 -2.15 -36.44
N GLY A 248 4.21 -2.96 -36.59
CA GLY A 248 5.18 -2.82 -37.68
C GLY A 248 6.04 -4.05 -37.99
N THR A 249 5.65 -4.79 -39.03
CA THR A 249 6.49 -5.63 -39.94
C THR A 249 7.20 -6.91 -39.46
N ASN A 250 7.10 -7.93 -40.32
CA ASN A 250 7.71 -9.27 -40.22
C ASN A 250 9.23 -9.29 -40.45
N SER A 251 9.93 -10.24 -39.80
CA SER A 251 10.88 -11.15 -40.48
C SER A 251 11.18 -12.37 -39.57
N SER A 252 11.84 -13.40 -40.12
CA SER A 252 11.57 -14.81 -39.77
C SER A 252 12.81 -15.65 -39.39
N SER A 253 12.58 -16.76 -38.65
CA SER A 253 13.43 -17.98 -38.48
C SER A 253 14.83 -17.79 -37.81
N SER A 254 15.34 -18.65 -36.91
CA SER A 254 15.47 -20.12 -36.99
C SER A 254 15.92 -20.83 -35.68
N HIS A 255 15.89 -22.17 -35.68
CA HIS A 255 16.17 -23.18 -34.63
C HIS A 255 17.68 -23.53 -34.40
N LEU A 256 18.17 -24.33 -33.39
CA LEU A 256 17.53 -24.95 -32.20
C LEU A 256 18.38 -24.93 -30.86
N PRO A 257 19.30 -25.88 -30.49
CA PRO A 257 19.32 -26.35 -29.08
C PRO A 257 20.66 -26.60 -28.32
N GLY A 258 20.56 -26.81 -26.99
CA GLY A 258 21.55 -27.50 -26.11
C GLY A 258 22.69 -26.62 -25.55
N GLY A 259 23.30 -26.85 -24.37
CA GLY A 259 23.17 -27.92 -23.35
C GLY A 259 23.65 -27.45 -21.94
N PRO A 260 23.87 -28.34 -20.95
CA PRO A 260 23.54 -28.02 -19.54
C PRO A 260 24.69 -27.94 -18.51
N GLY A 261 24.39 -27.31 -17.36
CA GLY A 261 24.64 -27.89 -16.02
C GLY A 261 25.91 -27.54 -15.24
N SER A 262 25.74 -27.06 -14.00
CA SER A 262 26.52 -27.43 -12.80
C SER A 262 25.88 -26.85 -11.51
N SER A 263 26.13 -27.49 -10.36
CA SER A 263 25.36 -27.30 -9.12
C SER A 263 26.21 -27.22 -7.85
N ALA A 264 25.75 -26.43 -6.86
CA ALA A 264 26.11 -26.52 -5.42
C ALA A 264 27.55 -26.09 -5.04
N PRO A 265 27.88 -25.74 -3.76
CA PRO A 265 27.16 -26.06 -2.53
C PRO A 265 26.94 -24.91 -1.50
N THR A 266 26.45 -25.33 -0.32
CA THR A 266 25.85 -24.61 0.81
C THR A 266 26.81 -23.83 1.72
N GLY A 267 26.30 -22.78 2.38
CA GLY A 267 26.91 -22.14 3.56
C GLY A 267 25.85 -21.66 4.58
N ASN A 268 26.05 -21.97 5.87
CA ASN A 268 25.16 -21.61 6.98
C ASN A 268 25.39 -20.16 7.46
N GLY A 269 24.34 -19.41 7.78
CA GLY A 269 24.48 -18.15 8.53
C GLY A 269 23.22 -17.28 8.63
N SER A 270 22.80 -16.99 9.86
CA SER A 270 21.85 -15.91 10.24
C SER A 270 20.49 -15.87 9.53
N GLY A 271 19.48 -16.41 10.21
CA GLY A 271 18.08 -16.40 9.75
C GLY A 271 17.46 -15.00 9.70
N SER A 272 17.61 -14.33 8.55
CA SER A 272 16.63 -13.37 8.08
C SER A 272 15.34 -14.12 7.71
N ILE A 273 14.19 -13.69 8.25
CA ILE A 273 12.91 -14.13 7.70
C ILE A 273 12.74 -13.36 6.39
N LEU A 274 13.11 -14.01 5.29
CA LEU A 274 12.71 -13.59 3.96
C LEU A 274 11.19 -13.65 3.90
N PHE A 275 10.55 -12.48 3.84
CA PHE A 275 9.14 -12.39 3.52
C PHE A 275 8.94 -12.85 2.08
N ASN A 276 8.13 -13.90 1.90
CA ASN A 276 7.77 -14.42 0.59
C ASN A 276 6.78 -13.45 -0.10
N PHE A 277 7.31 -12.36 -0.64
CA PHE A 277 6.63 -11.52 -1.64
C PHE A 277 6.79 -12.14 -3.04
N ASP A 278 6.51 -13.44 -3.16
CA ASP A 278 6.67 -14.16 -4.42
C ASP A 278 5.67 -13.67 -5.46
N SER A 279 6.19 -13.41 -6.66
CA SER A 279 5.40 -13.07 -7.83
C SER A 279 5.22 -14.33 -8.66
N GLU A 280 4.03 -14.96 -8.61
CA GLU A 280 3.76 -16.18 -9.38
C GLU A 280 3.72 -15.91 -10.90
N GLU A 281 4.42 -16.74 -11.66
CA GLU A 281 4.32 -16.77 -13.12
C GLU A 281 2.94 -17.32 -13.56
N GLN A 282 2.17 -16.51 -14.29
CA GLN A 282 0.90 -16.98 -14.87
C GLN A 282 1.15 -17.86 -16.10
N THR A 283 0.91 -19.16 -15.95
CA THR A 283 0.69 -20.06 -17.08
C THR A 283 -0.71 -19.83 -17.65
N GLY A 284 -0.79 -19.30 -18.87
CA GLY A 284 -2.06 -18.94 -19.50
C GLY A 284 -2.88 -20.17 -19.95
N PRO A 285 -4.20 -20.24 -19.69
CA PRO A 285 -5.04 -21.33 -20.17
C PRO A 285 -5.30 -21.21 -21.67
N SER A 286 -5.08 -22.31 -22.39
CA SER A 286 -5.44 -22.46 -23.80
C SER A 286 -6.91 -22.84 -24.00
N SER A 287 -7.41 -22.64 -25.22
CA SER A 287 -8.70 -23.13 -25.76
C SER A 287 -10.00 -22.61 -25.11
N VAL A 288 -10.69 -21.71 -25.82
CA VAL A 288 -12.14 -21.49 -25.67
C VAL A 288 -12.85 -22.33 -26.74
N GLY A 289 -13.63 -23.32 -26.30
CA GLY A 289 -14.53 -24.07 -27.17
C GLY A 289 -15.78 -23.26 -27.51
N GLN A 290 -16.19 -23.29 -28.78
CA GLN A 290 -17.48 -22.74 -29.20
C GLN A 290 -18.62 -23.62 -28.68
N GLN A 291 -19.67 -23.03 -28.11
CA GLN A 291 -20.96 -23.72 -28.00
C GLN A 291 -22.11 -22.77 -28.37
N GLN A 292 -23.00 -23.30 -29.20
CA GLN A 292 -23.98 -22.57 -29.99
C GLN A 292 -25.31 -22.52 -29.25
N GLN A 293 -25.92 -21.34 -29.07
CA GLN A 293 -27.24 -21.24 -28.45
C GLN A 293 -28.33 -21.76 -29.41
N GLN A 294 -29.08 -22.77 -28.97
CA GLN A 294 -30.36 -23.14 -29.59
C GLN A 294 -31.51 -22.41 -28.88
N LEU A 295 -32.32 -21.67 -29.64
CA LEU A 295 -33.61 -21.17 -29.17
C LEU A 295 -34.64 -22.30 -29.16
N HIS A 296 -35.44 -22.42 -28.10
CA HIS A 296 -36.88 -22.76 -28.23
C HIS A 296 -37.67 -22.53 -26.94
N THR A 297 -38.99 -22.39 -27.14
CA THR A 297 -40.15 -22.35 -26.21
C THR A 297 -40.74 -20.96 -25.95
N LEU A 298 -42.07 -20.76 -25.87
CA LEU A 298 -43.29 -21.46 -26.37
C LEU A 298 -44.43 -20.37 -26.37
N PRO A 299 -45.62 -20.58 -26.97
CA PRO A 299 -46.58 -19.49 -27.24
C PRO A 299 -47.56 -19.19 -26.10
N GLN A 300 -48.25 -18.06 -26.20
CA GLN A 300 -49.58 -17.87 -25.59
C GLN A 300 -50.59 -17.39 -26.62
N SER A 301 -51.80 -17.89 -26.48
CA SER A 301 -52.99 -17.60 -27.28
C SER A 301 -53.91 -16.63 -26.55
N HIS A 302 -54.37 -15.58 -27.23
CA HIS A 302 -55.78 -15.30 -27.51
C HIS A 302 -55.94 -14.07 -28.42
#